data_AF-A0A258K941-F1
#
_entry.id   AF-A0A258K941-F1
#
_cell.length_a   1.000
_cell.length_b   1.000
_cell.length_c   1.000
_cell.angle_alpha   90.00
_cell.angle_beta   90.00
_cell.angle_gamma   90.00
#
_symmetry.space_group_name_H-M   'P 1'
#
loop_
_entity.id
_entity.type
_entity.pdbx_description
1 polymer ?
#
loop_
_entity_poly.entity_id
_entity_poly.type
_entity_poly.pdbx_seq_one_letter_code
_entity_poly.pdbx_strand_id
1 'polypeptide(L)'
;LAPGLSDKALEVMACSLGADGAACLWGLPVIAEGRGERLSPAPSLPPLNAVLVNPLAPSPTGAVYRAYDAAIAPEGEARPWMPDAFESAEEIAAWLSAATRNDLEAPAVALEPLIGEVLDVLRDEPETLLARMSGSGATCFALCAGDIEAEGLAERLESMRPSWWVRRCRLDRVD
;
A
#
# COMPACT_ATOMS: atom_id res chain seq x y z
N LEU A 1 18.32 18.56 -2.18
CA LEU A 1 17.16 18.65 -3.10
C LEU A 1 16.81 20.08 -3.53
N ALA A 2 17.12 21.14 -2.77
CA ALA A 2 17.12 22.52 -3.29
C ALA A 2 18.06 23.38 -2.43
N PRO A 3 19.26 23.78 -2.91
CA PRO A 3 20.32 24.33 -2.07
C PRO A 3 20.01 25.70 -1.42
N GLY A 4 18.86 26.31 -1.74
CA GLY A 4 18.41 27.59 -1.15
C GLY A 4 17.24 27.48 -0.16
N LEU A 5 16.79 26.26 0.17
CA LEU A 5 15.64 26.04 1.04
C LEU A 5 16.06 25.22 2.26
N SER A 6 15.54 25.58 3.44
CA SER A 6 15.69 24.75 4.63
C SER A 6 14.82 23.50 4.54
N ASP A 7 15.21 22.43 5.23
CA ASP A 7 14.44 21.18 5.28
C ASP A 7 13.01 21.45 5.76
N LYS A 8 12.84 22.31 6.75
CA LYS A 8 11.52 22.74 7.23
C LYS A 8 10.68 23.43 6.14
N ALA A 9 11.29 24.26 5.30
CA ALA A 9 10.58 24.90 4.20
C ALA A 9 10.17 23.88 3.14
N LEU A 10 11.04 22.91 2.84
CA LEU A 10 10.74 21.79 1.94
C LEU A 10 9.59 20.93 2.47
N GLU A 11 9.57 20.60 3.76
CA GLU A 11 8.48 19.85 4.39
C GLU A 11 7.14 20.58 4.31
N VAL A 12 7.10 21.88 4.61
CA VAL A 12 5.86 22.67 4.49
C VAL A 12 5.34 22.66 3.05
N MET A 13 6.23 22.81 2.07
CA MET A 13 5.85 22.73 0.66
C MET A 13 5.36 21.34 0.29
N ALA A 14 6.03 20.30 0.73
CA ALA A 14 5.66 18.91 0.47
C ALA A 14 4.27 18.58 1.03
N CYS A 15 3.97 18.97 2.28
CA CYS A 15 2.64 18.82 2.89
C CYS A 15 1.53 19.54 2.11
N SER A 16 1.85 20.63 1.39
CA SER A 16 0.86 21.38 0.62
C SER A 16 0.45 20.70 -0.69
N LEU A 17 1.24 19.74 -1.19
CA LEU A 17 0.98 19.03 -2.44
C LEU A 17 -0.06 17.91 -2.29
N GLY A 18 -0.26 17.42 -1.07
CA GLY A 18 -1.15 16.30 -0.77
C GLY A 18 -0.71 15.54 0.48
N ALA A 19 -1.53 14.56 0.90
CA ALA A 19 -1.28 13.76 2.10
C ALA A 19 0.08 13.04 2.08
N ASP A 20 0.51 12.57 0.90
CA ASP A 20 1.72 11.77 0.75
C ASP A 20 2.98 12.61 0.48
N GLY A 21 2.84 13.93 0.29
CA GLY A 21 3.96 14.76 -0.16
C GLY A 21 5.14 14.76 0.83
N ALA A 22 4.87 14.84 2.13
CA ALA A 22 5.91 14.77 3.15
C ALA A 22 6.60 13.40 3.19
N ALA A 23 5.84 12.31 3.03
CA ALA A 23 6.39 10.96 2.99
C ALA A 23 7.30 10.77 1.76
N CYS A 24 6.89 11.30 0.60
CA CYS A 24 7.73 11.30 -0.60
C CYS A 24 9.01 12.12 -0.42
N LEU A 25 8.97 13.24 0.30
CA LEU A 25 10.15 14.04 0.59
C LEU A 25 11.14 13.27 1.49
N TRP A 26 10.63 12.52 2.46
CA TRP A 26 11.45 11.71 3.36
C TRP A 26 12.10 10.53 2.63
N GLY A 27 11.42 9.94 1.64
CA GLY A 27 11.99 8.90 0.78
C GLY A 27 12.35 7.61 1.51
N LEU A 28 11.69 7.32 2.63
CA LEU A 28 11.93 6.16 3.48
C LEU A 28 10.60 5.64 4.07
N PRO A 29 10.53 4.37 4.54
CA PRO A 29 9.34 3.84 5.18
C PRO A 29 8.94 4.65 6.43
N VAL A 30 7.70 5.12 6.46
CA VAL A 30 7.15 5.94 7.55
C VAL A 30 5.81 5.41 8.01
N ILE A 31 5.47 5.73 9.25
CA ILE A 31 4.09 5.67 9.76
C ILE A 31 3.52 7.08 9.69
N ALA A 32 2.43 7.21 8.94
CA ALA A 32 1.72 8.46 8.75
C ALA A 32 0.41 8.45 9.55
N GLU A 33 0.19 9.50 10.34
CA GLU A 33 -1.02 9.69 11.15
C GLU A 33 -1.70 11.02 10.83
N GLY A 34 -2.91 11.21 11.37
CA GLY A 34 -3.73 12.38 11.06
C GLY A 34 -4.38 12.23 9.70
N ARG A 35 -4.14 13.20 8.82
CA ARG A 35 -4.49 13.15 7.39
C ARG A 35 -3.30 12.72 6.53
N GLY A 36 -2.25 12.17 7.15
CA GLY A 36 -0.98 11.83 6.51
C GLY A 36 0.16 12.81 6.82
N GLU A 37 -0.11 13.91 7.53
CA GLU A 37 0.86 14.97 7.77
C GLU A 37 1.81 14.71 8.95
N ARG A 38 1.45 13.79 9.86
CA ARG A 38 2.29 13.48 11.03
C ARG A 38 3.05 12.20 10.77
N LEU A 39 4.35 12.34 10.49
CA LEU A 39 5.23 11.22 10.16
C LEU A 39 6.07 10.82 11.35
N SER A 40 6.23 9.51 11.52
CA SER A 40 7.24 8.91 12.38
C SER A 40 7.95 7.78 11.64
N PRO A 41 9.21 7.45 11.97
CA PRO A 41 9.90 6.33 11.36
C PRO A 41 9.09 5.03 11.50
N ALA A 42 8.99 4.26 10.43
CA ALA A 42 8.50 2.89 10.51
C ALA A 42 9.58 1.95 11.11
N PRO A 43 9.20 0.75 11.56
CA PRO A 43 10.15 -0.30 11.87
C PRO A 43 11.11 -0.54 10.70
N SER A 44 12.30 -1.04 11.00
CA SER A 44 13.19 -1.52 9.95
C SER A 44 12.50 -2.64 9.17
N LEU A 45 12.46 -2.51 7.85
CA LEU A 45 11.84 -3.49 6.95
C LEU A 45 12.94 -4.28 6.22
N PRO A 46 12.76 -5.59 6.01
CA PRO A 46 13.59 -6.32 5.05
C PRO A 46 13.22 -5.87 3.63
N PRO A 47 14.03 -6.17 2.60
CA PRO A 47 13.61 -5.96 1.23
C PRO A 47 12.36 -6.78 0.91
N LEU A 48 11.32 -6.14 0.36
CA LEU A 48 10.06 -6.80 0.03
C LEU A 48 9.91 -6.90 -1.48
N ASN A 49 9.73 -8.11 -1.99
CA ASN A 49 9.35 -8.32 -3.39
C ASN A 49 7.83 -8.25 -3.50
N ALA A 50 7.35 -7.47 -4.45
CA ALA A 50 5.92 -7.24 -4.61
C ALA A 50 5.50 -7.23 -6.08
N VAL A 51 4.23 -7.52 -6.30
CA VAL A 51 3.56 -7.35 -7.60
C VAL A 51 2.43 -6.34 -7.42
N LEU A 52 2.50 -5.24 -8.16
CA LEU A 52 1.45 -4.24 -8.25
C LEU A 52 0.50 -4.60 -9.39
N VAL A 53 -0.80 -4.56 -9.13
CA VAL A 53 -1.84 -4.88 -10.12
C VAL A 53 -2.89 -3.78 -10.11
N ASN A 54 -3.22 -3.24 -11.27
CA ASN A 54 -4.28 -2.26 -11.44
C ASN A 54 -5.20 -2.69 -12.60
N PRO A 55 -6.51 -2.86 -12.38
CA PRO A 55 -7.45 -3.29 -13.42
C PRO A 55 -7.81 -2.16 -14.40
N LEU A 56 -7.17 -0.99 -14.29
CA LEU A 56 -7.44 0.25 -15.01
C LEU A 56 -8.87 0.76 -14.81
N ALA A 57 -9.45 0.44 -13.66
CA ALA A 57 -10.77 0.86 -13.24
C ALA A 57 -10.72 2.17 -12.43
N PRO A 58 -11.75 3.03 -12.53
CA PRO A 58 -11.80 4.26 -11.77
C PRO A 58 -12.03 3.99 -10.28
N SER A 59 -11.17 4.54 -9.41
CA SER A 59 -11.44 4.60 -7.96
C SER A 59 -11.24 6.02 -7.44
N PRO A 60 -12.25 6.90 -7.57
CA PRO A 60 -12.12 8.29 -7.14
C PRO A 60 -12.01 8.38 -5.62
N THR A 61 -10.87 8.85 -5.11
CA THR A 61 -10.57 8.95 -3.67
C THR A 61 -11.72 9.58 -2.88
N GLY A 62 -12.25 10.73 -3.32
CA GLY A 62 -13.35 11.39 -2.61
C GLY A 62 -14.65 10.57 -2.55
N ALA A 63 -14.94 9.70 -3.51
CA ALA A 63 -16.11 8.83 -3.48
C ALA A 63 -15.92 7.68 -2.47
N VAL A 64 -14.73 7.08 -2.45
CA VAL A 64 -14.38 6.02 -1.51
C VAL A 64 -14.43 6.50 -0.06
N TYR A 65 -13.84 7.68 0.23
CA TYR A 65 -13.92 8.27 1.58
C TYR A 65 -15.35 8.60 2.00
N ARG A 66 -16.19 9.14 1.10
CA ARG A 66 -17.61 9.38 1.42
C ARG A 66 -18.37 8.09 1.71
N ALA A 67 -18.05 7.01 1.00
CA ALA A 67 -18.65 5.70 1.25
C ALA A 67 -18.17 5.12 2.59
N TYR A 68 -16.90 5.29 2.94
CA TYR A 68 -16.35 4.94 4.25
C TYR A 68 -17.06 5.71 5.37
N ASP A 69 -17.17 7.04 5.27
CA ASP A 69 -17.82 7.90 6.26
C ASP A 69 -19.33 7.59 6.44
N ALA A 70 -19.97 7.06 5.39
CA ALA A 70 -21.39 6.70 5.40
C ALA A 70 -21.66 5.31 6.00
N ALA A 71 -20.69 4.39 5.94
CA ALA A 71 -20.71 3.22 6.79
C ALA A 71 -20.52 3.70 8.24
N ILE A 72 -21.15 3.06 9.23
CA ILE A 72 -20.92 3.39 10.64
C ILE A 72 -19.42 3.22 10.89
N ALA A 73 -18.67 4.33 10.86
CA ALA A 73 -17.23 4.29 10.90
C ALA A 73 -16.83 3.56 12.19
N PRO A 74 -15.98 2.52 12.10
CA PRO A 74 -15.43 1.93 13.30
C PRO A 74 -14.85 3.06 14.17
N GLU A 75 -15.12 3.04 15.47
CA GLU A 75 -14.40 3.93 16.40
C GLU A 75 -12.91 3.77 16.11
N GLY A 76 -12.19 4.89 15.97
CA GLY A 76 -10.80 4.89 15.55
C GLY A 76 -9.98 3.90 16.37
N GLU A 77 -9.52 2.83 15.72
CA GLU A 77 -8.78 1.79 16.42
C GLU A 77 -7.40 2.30 16.82
N ALA A 78 -6.98 1.92 18.02
CA ALA A 78 -5.64 2.22 18.48
C ALA A 78 -4.63 1.57 17.52
N ARG A 79 -3.54 2.29 17.25
CA ARG A 79 -2.42 1.79 16.47
C ARG A 79 -1.99 0.42 17.04
N PRO A 80 -1.91 -0.65 16.21
CA PRO A 80 -1.44 -1.94 16.68
C PRO A 80 0.01 -1.84 17.16
N TRP A 81 0.37 -2.69 18.12
CA TRP A 81 1.76 -2.82 18.54
C TRP A 81 2.63 -3.29 17.36
N MET A 82 3.83 -2.70 17.25
CA MET A 82 4.81 -2.97 16.19
C MET A 82 6.17 -3.25 16.82
N PRO A 83 6.93 -4.24 16.32
CA PRO A 83 8.33 -4.40 16.71
C PRO A 83 9.17 -3.24 16.13
N ASP A 84 10.41 -3.08 16.62
CA ASP A 84 11.35 -2.10 16.08
C ASP A 84 11.89 -2.49 14.69
N ALA A 85 11.85 -3.79 14.36
CA ALA A 85 12.27 -4.34 13.08
C ALA A 85 11.47 -5.60 12.74
N PHE A 86 11.30 -5.85 11.45
CA PHE A 86 10.89 -7.14 10.89
C PHE A 86 12.09 -7.80 10.21
N GLU A 87 12.24 -9.11 10.36
CA GLU A 87 13.40 -9.86 9.87
C GLU A 87 13.15 -10.49 8.48
N SER A 88 11.89 -10.69 8.09
CA SER A 88 11.52 -11.36 6.83
C SER A 88 10.23 -10.83 6.20
N ALA A 89 10.03 -11.13 4.91
CA ALA A 89 8.80 -10.80 4.20
C ALA A 89 7.59 -11.54 4.78
N GLU A 90 7.79 -12.77 5.25
CA GLU A 90 6.79 -13.60 5.91
C GLU A 90 6.35 -13.00 7.24
N GLU A 91 7.29 -12.50 8.05
CA GLU A 91 6.99 -11.90 9.35
C GLU A 91 6.13 -10.64 9.19
N ILE A 92 6.53 -9.72 8.31
CA ILE A 92 5.75 -8.51 8.06
C ILE A 92 4.40 -8.83 7.42
N ALA A 93 4.32 -9.78 6.49
CA ALA A 93 3.06 -10.20 5.87
C ALA A 93 2.10 -10.78 6.91
N ALA A 94 2.61 -11.63 7.81
CA ALA A 94 1.82 -12.21 8.90
C ALA A 94 1.32 -11.13 9.87
N TRP A 95 2.18 -10.19 10.27
CA TRP A 95 1.78 -9.08 11.14
C TRP A 95 0.75 -8.17 10.48
N LEU A 96 0.96 -7.77 9.22
CA LEU A 96 0.01 -6.97 8.45
C LEU A 96 -1.35 -7.67 8.35
N SER A 97 -1.36 -8.98 8.09
CA SER A 97 -2.58 -9.76 7.98
C SER A 97 -3.35 -9.84 9.31
N ALA A 98 -2.64 -10.02 10.43
CA ALA A 98 -3.24 -10.24 11.74
C ALA A 98 -3.63 -8.95 12.48
N ALA A 99 -2.87 -7.87 12.28
CA ALA A 99 -2.96 -6.67 13.11
C ALA A 99 -3.44 -5.42 12.36
N THR A 100 -3.56 -5.48 11.01
CA THR A 100 -3.91 -4.32 10.20
C THR A 100 -4.95 -4.64 9.13
N ARG A 101 -5.53 -3.58 8.56
CA ARG A 101 -6.40 -3.64 7.39
C ARG A 101 -6.37 -2.30 6.66
N ASN A 102 -6.85 -2.30 5.42
CA ASN A 102 -7.21 -1.06 4.72
C ASN A 102 -8.72 -0.85 4.87
N ASP A 103 -9.11 0.10 5.72
CA ASP A 103 -10.51 0.45 5.97
C ASP A 103 -11.26 0.95 4.71
N LEU A 104 -10.52 1.43 3.70
CA LEU A 104 -11.09 1.87 2.44
C LEU A 104 -11.32 0.72 1.45
N GLU A 105 -10.82 -0.48 1.71
CA GLU A 105 -10.93 -1.62 0.78
C GLU A 105 -12.40 -2.01 0.54
N ALA A 106 -13.17 -2.24 1.61
CA ALA A 106 -14.58 -2.59 1.50
C ALA A 106 -15.43 -1.54 0.74
N PRO A 107 -15.37 -0.23 1.05
CA PRO A 107 -16.11 0.77 0.29
C PRO A 107 -15.60 0.93 -1.15
N ALA A 108 -14.29 0.76 -1.41
CA ALA A 108 -13.77 0.79 -2.77
C ALA A 108 -14.29 -0.38 -3.61
N VAL A 109 -14.29 -1.61 -3.06
CA VAL A 109 -14.83 -2.80 -3.73
C VAL A 109 -16.34 -2.68 -3.96
N ALA A 110 -17.09 -2.08 -3.03
CA ALA A 110 -18.52 -1.85 -3.20
C ALA A 110 -18.82 -0.87 -4.34
N LEU A 111 -17.94 0.11 -4.58
CA LEU A 111 -18.08 1.08 -5.67
C LEU A 111 -17.54 0.54 -7.01
N GLU A 112 -16.46 -0.24 -6.96
CA GLU A 112 -15.78 -0.82 -8.13
C GLU A 112 -15.41 -2.30 -7.86
N PRO A 113 -16.30 -3.25 -8.22
CA PRO A 113 -16.11 -4.67 -7.97
C PRO A 113 -14.87 -5.29 -8.63
N LEU A 114 -14.29 -4.68 -9.68
CA LEU A 114 -13.05 -5.17 -10.29
C LEU A 114 -11.87 -5.14 -9.31
N ILE A 115 -11.89 -4.27 -8.30
CA ILE A 115 -10.89 -4.26 -7.22
C ILE A 115 -10.98 -5.58 -6.43
N GLY A 116 -12.20 -6.04 -6.15
CA GLY A 116 -12.44 -7.32 -5.48
C GLY A 116 -11.95 -8.51 -6.30
N GLU A 117 -12.21 -8.50 -7.62
CA GLU A 117 -11.71 -9.54 -8.53
C GLU A 117 -10.18 -9.61 -8.54
N VAL A 118 -9.47 -8.48 -8.55
CA VAL A 118 -8.01 -8.46 -8.45
C VAL A 118 -7.53 -9.05 -7.11
N LEU A 119 -8.17 -8.66 -6.00
CA LEU A 119 -7.80 -9.16 -4.67
C LEU A 119 -8.01 -10.67 -4.55
N ASP A 120 -9.13 -11.18 -5.05
CA ASP A 120 -9.43 -12.62 -5.00
C ASP A 120 -8.42 -13.40 -5.84
N VAL A 121 -8.13 -12.94 -7.07
CA VAL A 121 -7.08 -13.56 -7.90
C VAL A 121 -5.74 -13.55 -7.17
N LEU A 122 -5.30 -12.43 -6.60
CA LEU A 122 -4.02 -12.37 -5.90
C LEU A 122 -3.95 -13.30 -4.67
N ARG A 123 -5.05 -13.43 -3.91
CA ARG A 123 -5.12 -14.28 -2.70
C ARG A 123 -5.09 -15.78 -3.01
N ASP A 124 -5.55 -16.16 -4.19
CA ASP A 124 -5.59 -17.56 -4.63
C ASP A 124 -4.24 -18.06 -5.18
N GLU A 125 -3.28 -17.16 -5.43
CA GLU A 125 -1.96 -17.51 -5.97
C GLU A 125 -1.01 -18.00 -4.87
N PRO A 126 -0.30 -19.12 -5.08
CA PRO A 126 0.56 -19.73 -4.06
C PRO A 126 1.80 -18.91 -3.70
N GLU A 127 2.22 -17.99 -4.57
CA GLU A 127 3.34 -17.08 -4.37
C GLU A 127 3.01 -15.89 -3.43
N THR A 128 1.73 -15.67 -3.14
CA THR A 128 1.25 -14.52 -2.38
C THR A 128 1.31 -14.78 -0.87
N LEU A 129 2.13 -14.01 -0.15
CA LEU A 129 2.14 -13.96 1.31
C LEU A 129 1.02 -13.08 1.87
N LEU A 130 0.70 -12.00 1.17
CA LEU A 130 -0.34 -11.03 1.52
C LEU A 130 -0.82 -10.32 0.26
N ALA A 131 -2.14 -10.16 0.09
CA ALA A 131 -2.72 -9.28 -0.92
C ALA A 131 -3.71 -8.26 -0.33
N ARG A 132 -3.54 -6.99 -0.71
CA ARG A 132 -4.34 -5.85 -0.23
C ARG A 132 -4.46 -4.75 -1.28
N MET A 133 -5.47 -3.89 -1.10
CA MET A 133 -5.59 -2.64 -1.86
C MET A 133 -4.62 -1.58 -1.30
N SER A 134 -3.96 -0.82 -2.18
CA SER A 134 -3.13 0.33 -1.81
C SER A 134 -3.94 1.63 -1.84
N GLY A 135 -3.85 2.43 -0.79
CA GLY A 135 -4.56 3.70 -0.67
C GLY A 135 -6.08 3.54 -0.82
N SER A 136 -6.71 4.37 -1.65
CA SER A 136 -8.13 4.23 -2.03
C SER A 136 -8.35 3.38 -3.30
N GLY A 137 -7.34 2.66 -3.79
CA GLY A 137 -7.41 1.87 -5.02
C GLY A 137 -7.33 2.72 -6.30
N ALA A 138 -7.47 2.13 -7.49
CA ALA A 138 -7.80 0.72 -7.75
C ALA A 138 -6.59 -0.23 -7.75
N THR A 139 -5.38 0.26 -7.47
CA THR A 139 -4.19 -0.59 -7.42
C THR A 139 -4.23 -1.50 -6.18
N CYS A 140 -4.05 -2.79 -6.41
CA CYS A 140 -3.78 -3.81 -5.41
C CYS A 140 -2.31 -4.23 -5.47
N PHE A 141 -1.82 -4.84 -4.40
CA PHE A 141 -0.48 -5.41 -4.37
C PHE A 141 -0.51 -6.79 -3.73
N ALA A 142 0.43 -7.63 -4.14
CA ALA A 142 0.82 -8.85 -3.44
C ALA A 142 2.25 -8.72 -2.92
N LEU A 143 2.51 -9.12 -1.68
CA LEU A 143 3.85 -9.39 -1.17
C LEU A 143 4.19 -10.85 -1.46
N CYS A 144 5.40 -11.11 -1.95
CA CYS A 144 5.89 -12.44 -2.29
C CYS A 144 7.12 -12.80 -1.43
N ALA A 145 7.33 -14.10 -1.21
CA ALA A 145 8.48 -14.59 -0.42
C ALA A 145 9.84 -14.24 -1.05
N GLY A 146 9.89 -14.11 -2.38
CA GLY A 146 11.11 -13.86 -3.11
C GLY A 146 10.88 -13.23 -4.48
N ASP A 147 11.99 -12.91 -5.14
CA ASP A 147 11.98 -12.25 -6.44
C ASP A 147 11.47 -13.18 -7.56
N ILE A 148 11.81 -14.47 -7.47
CA ILE A 148 11.38 -15.50 -8.42
C ILE A 148 9.87 -15.71 -8.31
N GLU A 149 9.34 -15.75 -7.09
CA GLU A 149 7.90 -15.86 -6.81
C GLU A 149 7.15 -14.64 -7.34
N ALA A 150 7.68 -13.42 -7.13
CA ALA A 150 7.10 -12.20 -7.67
C ALA A 150 7.13 -12.16 -9.20
N GLU A 151 8.19 -12.66 -9.83
CA GLU A 151 8.31 -12.76 -11.29
C GLU A 151 7.30 -13.74 -11.88
N GLY A 152 7.23 -14.96 -11.32
CA GLY A 152 6.28 -15.98 -11.75
C GLY A 152 4.82 -15.53 -11.59
N LEU A 153 4.50 -14.84 -10.49
CA LEU A 153 3.19 -14.25 -10.29
C LEU A 153 2.87 -13.17 -11.34
N ALA A 154 3.80 -12.24 -11.58
CA ALA A 154 3.59 -11.16 -12.55
C ALA A 154 3.35 -11.70 -13.97
N GLU A 155 4.20 -12.63 -14.44
CA GLU A 155 4.05 -13.24 -15.77
C GLU A 155 2.72 -13.98 -15.92
N ARG A 156 2.29 -14.70 -14.88
CA ARG A 156 1.01 -15.42 -14.87
C ARG A 156 -0.16 -14.46 -14.98
N LEU A 157 -0.15 -13.38 -14.20
CA LEU A 157 -1.22 -12.37 -14.22
C LEU A 157 -1.28 -11.63 -15.55
N GLU A 158 -0.14 -11.25 -16.13
CA GLU A 158 -0.08 -10.62 -17.45
C GLU A 158 -0.66 -11.53 -18.55
N SER A 159 -0.43 -12.84 -18.45
CA SER A 159 -0.98 -13.86 -19.36
C SER A 159 -2.49 -14.07 -19.16
N MET A 160 -2.94 -14.24 -17.91
CA MET A 160 -4.34 -14.52 -17.58
C MET A 160 -5.25 -13.30 -17.73
N ARG A 161 -4.72 -12.10 -17.48
CA ARG A 161 -5.45 -10.83 -17.42
C ARG A 161 -4.71 -9.73 -18.19
N PRO A 162 -4.60 -9.85 -19.52
CA PRO A 162 -3.80 -8.92 -20.34
C PRO A 162 -4.31 -7.47 -20.36
N SER A 163 -5.54 -7.22 -19.88
CA SER A 163 -6.10 -5.88 -19.71
C SER A 163 -5.66 -5.20 -18.41
N TRP A 164 -5.09 -5.94 -17.46
CA TRP A 164 -4.59 -5.38 -16.21
C TRP A 164 -3.19 -4.82 -16.41
N TRP A 165 -2.91 -3.71 -15.74
CA TRP A 165 -1.54 -3.26 -15.57
C TRP A 165 -0.91 -4.04 -14.42
N VAL A 166 0.19 -4.74 -14.70
CA VAL A 166 0.92 -5.55 -13.73
C VAL A 166 2.37 -5.08 -13.70
N ARG A 167 2.95 -4.89 -12.52
CA ARG A 167 4.37 -4.56 -12.37
C ARG A 167 4.97 -5.25 -11.15
N ARG A 168 6.00 -6.04 -11.38
CA ARG A 168 6.92 -6.45 -10.31
C ARG A 168 7.72 -5.24 -9.82
N CYS A 169 7.88 -5.13 -8.51
CA CYS A 169 8.77 -4.16 -7.88
C CYS A 169 9.40 -4.72 -6.61
N ARG A 170 10.39 -3.99 -6.10
CA ARG A 170 11.00 -4.23 -4.82
C ARG A 170 10.81 -2.99 -3.96
N LEU A 171 10.32 -3.19 -2.73
CA LEU A 171 10.10 -2.14 -1.74
C LEU A 171 11.24 -2.25 -0.71
N ASP A 172 12.23 -1.38 -0.86
CA ASP A 172 13.33 -1.25 0.08
C ASP A 172 13.78 0.21 0.17
N ARG A 173 14.70 0.46 1.10
CA ARG A 173 15.39 1.74 1.16
C ARG A 173 16.23 1.87 -0.09
N VAL A 174 15.98 2.92 -0.88
CA VAL A 174 16.93 3.36 -1.89
C VAL A 174 18.08 4.01 -1.12
N ASP A 175 19.21 3.32 -1.04
CA ASP A 175 20.46 3.88 -0.49
C ASP A 175 21.03 5.00 -1.39
#